data_AF-A0A3B9YGJ6-F1
#
_entry.id   AF-A0A3B9YGJ6-F1
#
_cell.length_a   1.000
_cell.length_b   1.000
_cell.length_c   1.000
_cell.angle_alpha   90.00
_cell.angle_beta   90.00
_cell.angle_gamma   90.00
#
_symmetry.space_group_name_H-M   'P 1'
#
loop_
_entity.id
_entity.type
_entity.pdbx_description
1 polymer ?
#
loop_
_entity_poly.entity_id
_entity_poly.type
_entity_poly.pdbx_seq_one_letter_code
_entity_poly.pdbx_strand_id
1 'polypeptide(L)'
;MTTNRRRKLLVDPRFQVQMMLRLAGWSALATLITAGCITLFLLVADQRSPGDFFFVRPEAGSHPTIFKRTDIVLPALGVALAANLVLSVLFALFYSQRLAGPLYRMSQDMLKVSRGEPVRPFFQLRGSDELTGVAHAFDTLLKFLAEKGLLKGP
;
A
#
# COMPACT_ATOMS: atom_id res chain seq x y z
N MET A 1 -26.82 10.13 -27.30
CA MET A 1 -25.53 9.51 -26.88
C MET A 1 -25.34 9.77 -25.39
N THR A 2 -25.56 8.74 -24.57
CA THR A 2 -25.44 8.82 -23.11
C THR A 2 -23.97 8.68 -22.71
N THR A 3 -23.26 9.80 -22.56
CA THR A 3 -21.84 9.82 -22.19
C THR A 3 -21.68 9.33 -20.75
N ASN A 4 -21.12 8.13 -20.63
CA ASN A 4 -20.88 7.39 -19.39
C ASN A 4 -19.97 8.21 -18.45
N ARG A 5 -20.56 8.77 -17.38
CA ARG A 5 -19.93 9.71 -16.43
C ARG A 5 -19.09 9.05 -15.32
N ARG A 6 -18.87 7.72 -15.36
CA ARG A 6 -18.16 6.96 -14.30
C ARG A 6 -16.70 6.69 -14.65
N ARG A 7 -15.85 7.72 -14.70
CA ARG A 7 -14.38 7.58 -14.86
C ARG A 7 -13.58 8.68 -14.17
N LYS A 8 -13.98 9.12 -12.97
CA LYS A 8 -13.04 9.84 -12.10
C LYS A 8 -12.36 8.83 -11.17
N LEU A 9 -11.21 8.33 -11.61
CA LEU A 9 -10.38 7.38 -10.87
C LEU A 9 -9.75 7.99 -9.60
N LEU A 10 -9.70 9.32 -9.54
CA LEU A 10 -9.20 10.12 -8.42
C LEU A 10 -10.37 10.92 -7.84
N VAL A 11 -10.83 10.53 -6.64
CA VAL A 11 -11.90 11.24 -5.91
C VAL A 11 -11.30 12.43 -5.16
N ASP A 12 -10.10 12.27 -4.61
CA ASP A 12 -9.30 13.34 -3.99
C ASP A 12 -7.80 13.10 -4.22
N PRO A 13 -7.20 13.71 -5.26
CA PRO A 13 -5.85 13.39 -5.71
C PRO A 13 -4.78 13.78 -4.68
N ARG A 14 -5.02 14.79 -3.84
CA ARG A 14 -4.03 15.24 -2.84
C ARG A 14 -3.87 14.21 -1.73
N PHE A 15 -4.98 13.73 -1.18
CA PHE A 15 -4.96 12.69 -0.14
C PHE A 15 -4.42 11.36 -0.69
N GLN A 16 -4.87 10.95 -1.88
CA GLN A 16 -4.43 9.72 -2.51
C GLN A 16 -2.92 9.72 -2.81
N VAL A 17 -2.39 10.80 -3.40
CA VAL A 17 -0.95 10.90 -3.72
C VAL A 17 -0.10 10.97 -2.45
N GLN A 18 -0.52 11.70 -1.41
CA GLN A 18 0.22 11.75 -0.14
C GLN A 18 0.26 10.37 0.55
N MET A 19 -0.88 9.66 0.57
CA MET A 19 -0.94 8.32 1.14
C MET A 19 -0.10 7.32 0.34
N MET A 20 -0.17 7.36 -1.00
CA MET A 20 0.65 6.52 -1.87
C MET A 20 2.14 6.81 -1.69
N LEU A 21 2.56 8.07 -1.64
CA LEU A 21 3.96 8.45 -1.41
C LEU A 21 4.46 7.97 -0.04
N ARG A 22 3.65 8.06 1.01
CA ARG A 22 4.03 7.57 2.35
C ARG A 22 4.18 6.05 2.36
N LEU A 23 3.23 5.31 1.79
CA LEU A 23 3.27 3.85 1.74
C LEU A 23 4.42 3.35 0.86
N ALA A 24 4.57 3.91 -0.35
CA ALA A 24 5.65 3.56 -1.26
C ALA A 24 7.01 3.92 -0.68
N GLY A 25 7.12 5.08 -0.02
CA GLY A 25 8.34 5.52 0.66
C GLY A 25 8.76 4.56 1.79
N TRP A 26 7.82 4.15 2.66
CA TRP A 26 8.09 3.16 3.70
C TRP A 26 8.46 1.78 3.12
N SER A 27 7.76 1.33 2.08
CA SER A 27 8.07 0.09 1.36
C SER A 27 9.48 0.13 0.76
N ALA A 28 9.84 1.24 0.10
CA ALA A 28 11.14 1.41 -0.52
C ALA A 28 12.24 1.42 0.54
N LEU A 29 12.04 2.13 1.65
CA LEU A 29 12.97 2.15 2.76
C LEU A 29 13.16 0.76 3.37
N ALA A 30 12.07 0.02 3.63
CA ALA A 30 12.13 -1.35 4.14
C ALA A 30 12.87 -2.30 3.17
N THR A 31 12.65 -2.13 1.86
CA THR A 31 13.34 -2.89 0.81
C THR A 31 14.85 -2.59 0.82
N LEU A 32 15.23 -1.31 0.92
CA LEU A 32 16.64 -0.89 0.99
C LEU A 32 17.34 -1.42 2.25
N ILE A 33 16.66 -1.35 3.41
CA ILE A 33 17.19 -1.90 4.67
C ILE A 33 17.40 -3.41 4.53
N THR A 34 16.41 -4.13 4.01
CA THR A 34 16.48 -5.58 3.81
C THR A 34 17.63 -5.96 2.87
N ALA A 35 17.75 -5.25 1.73
CA ALA A 35 18.84 -5.44 0.79
C ALA A 35 20.21 -5.19 1.43
N GLY A 36 20.33 -4.11 2.22
CA GLY A 36 21.54 -3.77 2.96
C GLY A 36 21.92 -4.84 3.99
N CYS A 37 20.95 -5.30 4.79
CA CYS A 37 21.17 -6.37 5.77
C CYS A 37 21.62 -7.68 5.12
N ILE A 38 20.97 -8.10 4.03
CA ILE A 38 21.35 -9.33 3.31
C ILE A 38 22.74 -9.19 2.70
N THR A 39 23.04 -8.05 2.07
CA THR A 39 24.35 -7.82 1.44
C THR A 39 25.46 -7.79 2.49
N LEU A 40 25.24 -7.11 3.63
CA LEU A 40 26.18 -7.09 4.75
C LEU A 40 26.40 -8.51 5.31
N PHE A 41 25.33 -9.28 5.48
CA PHE A 41 25.42 -10.66 5.93
C PHE A 41 26.23 -11.52 4.95
N LEU A 42 25.99 -11.39 3.64
CA LEU A 42 26.75 -12.12 2.62
C LEU A 42 28.24 -11.73 2.63
N LEU A 43 28.58 -10.45 2.80
CA LEU A 43 29.98 -10.01 2.91
C LEU A 43 30.69 -10.59 4.13
N VAL A 44 30.02 -10.61 5.28
CA VAL A 44 30.57 -11.21 6.52
C VAL A 44 30.69 -12.74 6.38
N ALA A 45 29.71 -13.39 5.74
CA ALA A 45 29.71 -14.82 5.50
C ALA A 45 30.85 -15.23 4.53
N ASP A 46 31.07 -14.47 3.45
CA ASP A 46 32.15 -14.69 2.50
C ASP A 46 33.53 -14.56 3.17
N GLN A 47 33.71 -13.63 4.13
CA GLN A 47 34.96 -13.49 4.88
C GLN A 47 35.22 -14.63 5.88
N ARG A 48 34.17 -15.16 6.52
CA ARG A 48 34.30 -16.20 7.56
C ARG A 48 34.31 -17.63 7.03
N SER A 49 33.76 -17.87 5.84
CA SER A 49 33.78 -19.19 5.21
C SER A 49 34.38 -19.12 3.79
N PRO A 50 35.72 -19.02 3.67
CA PRO A 50 36.40 -19.02 2.37
C PRO A 50 36.30 -20.35 1.59
N GLY A 51 35.48 -21.31 2.02
CA GLY A 51 35.56 -22.72 1.58
C GLY A 51 34.35 -23.27 0.81
N ASP A 52 33.20 -22.60 0.82
CA ASP A 52 31.98 -23.09 0.18
C ASP A 52 31.78 -22.45 -1.20
N PHE A 53 32.79 -22.63 -2.06
CA PHE A 53 32.67 -22.30 -3.46
C PHE A 53 31.81 -23.35 -4.16
N PHE A 54 30.79 -22.89 -4.90
CA PHE A 54 30.00 -23.79 -5.73
C PHE A 54 30.82 -24.14 -6.96
N PHE A 55 31.25 -25.39 -7.05
CA PHE A 55 31.90 -25.93 -8.25
C PHE A 55 30.83 -26.26 -9.28
N VAL A 56 30.50 -25.29 -10.14
CA VAL A 56 29.64 -25.54 -11.29
C VAL A 56 30.54 -25.79 -12.51
N ARG A 57 30.31 -26.88 -13.23
CA ARG A 57 30.87 -27.06 -14.58
C ARG A 57 29.84 -26.53 -15.58
N PRO A 58 30.04 -25.34 -16.16
CA PRO A 58 29.10 -24.80 -17.14
C PRO A 58 29.01 -25.67 -18.40
N GLU A 59 30.07 -26.42 -18.77
CA GLU A 59 30.05 -27.35 -19.91
C GLU A 59 30.80 -28.67 -19.65
N ALA A 60 30.41 -29.73 -20.35
CA ALA A 60 31.05 -31.04 -20.26
C ALA A 60 32.45 -31.01 -20.89
N GLY A 61 33.48 -30.88 -20.06
CA GLY A 61 34.90 -30.85 -20.47
C GLY A 61 35.64 -29.57 -20.09
N SER A 62 34.98 -28.56 -19.53
CA SER A 62 35.61 -27.31 -19.11
C SER A 62 36.20 -27.38 -17.70
N HIS A 63 37.16 -26.49 -17.41
CA HIS A 63 37.70 -26.33 -16.05
C HIS A 63 36.61 -25.80 -15.10
N PRO A 64 36.57 -26.28 -13.85
CA PRO A 64 35.61 -25.78 -12.85
C PRO A 64 35.90 -24.32 -12.54
N THR A 65 34.91 -23.47 -12.76
CA THR A 65 34.94 -22.04 -12.42
C THR A 65 34.45 -21.84 -10.99
N ILE A 66 35.20 -21.08 -10.20
CA ILE A 66 34.88 -20.77 -8.81
C ILE A 66 33.81 -19.67 -8.79
N PHE A 67 32.58 -20.00 -8.42
CA PHE A 67 31.53 -19.01 -8.18
C PHE A 67 31.46 -18.65 -6.70
N LYS A 68 31.40 -17.35 -6.39
CA LYS A 68 31.11 -16.87 -5.04
C LYS A 68 29.62 -16.99 -4.77
N ARG A 69 29.25 -17.14 -3.49
CA ARG A 69 27.85 -17.15 -3.05
C ARG A 69 27.14 -15.84 -3.43
N THR A 70 27.85 -14.73 -3.37
CA THR A 70 27.39 -13.41 -3.79
C THR A 70 26.96 -13.37 -5.25
N ASP A 71 27.72 -13.96 -6.17
CA ASP A 71 27.42 -13.95 -7.62
C ASP A 71 26.14 -14.71 -7.97
N ILE A 72 25.76 -15.71 -7.17
CA ILE A 72 24.54 -16.49 -7.35
C ILE A 72 23.34 -15.79 -6.67
N VAL A 73 23.54 -15.25 -5.47
CA VAL A 73 22.45 -14.69 -4.66
C VAL A 73 22.05 -13.28 -5.09
N LEU A 74 23.01 -12.42 -5.47
CA LEU A 74 22.75 -11.03 -5.89
C LEU A 74 21.73 -10.89 -7.04
N PRO A 75 21.84 -11.62 -8.17
CA PRO A 75 20.88 -11.47 -9.26
C PRO A 75 19.49 -11.94 -8.86
N ALA A 76 19.38 -13.05 -8.13
CA ALA A 76 18.09 -13.54 -7.61
C ALA A 76 17.47 -12.54 -6.61
N LEU A 77 18.29 -11.97 -5.73
CA LEU A 77 17.87 -10.94 -4.78
C LEU A 77 17.40 -9.67 -5.50
N GLY A 78 18.12 -9.22 -6.53
CA GLY A 78 17.73 -8.07 -7.34
C GLY A 78 16.35 -8.23 -7.98
N VAL A 79 16.08 -9.40 -8.56
CA VAL A 79 14.76 -9.71 -9.13
C VAL A 79 13.67 -9.74 -8.06
N ALA A 80 13.94 -10.37 -6.90
CA ALA A 80 13.00 -10.44 -5.80
C ALA A 80 12.66 -9.04 -5.22
N LEU A 81 13.66 -8.18 -5.04
CA LEU A 81 13.46 -6.81 -4.55
C LEU A 81 12.69 -5.95 -5.56
N ALA A 82 13.00 -6.09 -6.85
CA ALA A 82 12.27 -5.40 -7.91
C ALA A 82 10.80 -5.84 -7.96
N ALA A 83 10.54 -7.14 -7.92
CA ALA A 83 9.18 -7.67 -7.86
C ALA A 83 8.44 -7.17 -6.61
N ASN A 84 9.09 -7.17 -5.44
CA ASN A 84 8.52 -6.66 -4.20
C ASN A 84 8.12 -5.18 -4.29
N LEU A 85 8.98 -4.34 -4.88
CA LEU A 85 8.68 -2.92 -5.09
C LEU A 85 7.46 -2.74 -5.99
N VAL A 86 7.39 -3.47 -7.11
CA VAL A 86 6.24 -3.40 -8.03
C VAL A 86 4.95 -3.83 -7.33
N LEU A 87 4.97 -4.95 -6.62
CA LEU A 87 3.80 -5.44 -5.87
C LEU A 87 3.37 -4.44 -4.80
N SER A 88 4.33 -3.85 -4.08
CA SER A 88 4.05 -2.88 -3.02
C SER A 88 3.40 -1.60 -3.56
N VAL A 89 3.87 -1.10 -4.70
CA VAL A 89 3.27 0.07 -5.38
C VAL A 89 1.85 -0.24 -5.87
N LEU A 90 1.64 -1.41 -6.47
CA LEU A 90 0.31 -1.85 -6.91
C LEU A 90 -0.64 -1.97 -5.69
N PHE A 91 -0.18 -2.59 -4.61
CA PHE A 91 -0.96 -2.71 -3.38
C PHE A 91 -1.32 -1.34 -2.81
N ALA A 92 -0.36 -0.41 -2.72
CA ALA A 92 -0.60 0.95 -2.24
C ALA A 92 -1.63 1.70 -3.10
N LEU A 93 -1.59 1.53 -4.43
CA LEU A 93 -2.58 2.11 -5.36
C LEU A 93 -3.99 1.58 -5.07
N PHE A 94 -4.17 0.26 -5.07
CA PHE A 94 -5.49 -0.35 -4.86
C PHE A 94 -6.04 -0.02 -3.46
N TYR A 95 -5.18 -0.08 -2.45
CA TYR A 95 -5.55 0.21 -1.07
C TYR A 95 -5.93 1.69 -0.88
N SER A 96 -5.19 2.62 -1.51
CA SER A 96 -5.52 4.05 -1.49
C SER A 96 -6.86 4.36 -2.16
N GLN A 97 -7.16 3.71 -3.29
CA GLN A 97 -8.46 3.87 -3.97
C GLN A 97 -9.62 3.42 -3.09
N ARG A 98 -9.42 2.30 -2.38
CA ARG A 98 -10.42 1.71 -1.49
C ARG A 98 -10.74 2.62 -0.30
N LEU A 99 -9.73 3.27 0.28
CA LEU A 99 -9.92 4.17 1.43
C LEU A 99 -10.41 5.57 1.05
N ALA A 100 -9.96 6.12 -0.09
CA ALA A 100 -10.23 7.51 -0.43
C ALA A 100 -11.71 7.82 -0.68
N GLY A 101 -12.46 6.90 -1.29
CA GLY A 101 -13.90 7.09 -1.55
C GLY A 101 -14.72 7.25 -0.26
N PRO A 102 -14.65 6.27 0.67
CA PRO A 102 -15.20 6.36 2.02
C PRO A 102 -14.81 7.65 2.74
N LEU A 103 -13.51 7.93 2.84
CA LEU A 103 -13.01 9.06 3.62
C LEU A 103 -13.51 10.40 3.07
N TYR A 104 -13.45 10.57 1.75
CA TYR A 104 -13.92 11.79 1.09
C TYR A 104 -15.41 12.04 1.33
N ARG A 105 -16.24 10.99 1.21
CA ARG A 105 -17.67 11.09 1.52
C ARG A 105 -17.92 11.51 2.97
N MET A 106 -17.22 10.92 3.94
CA MET A 106 -17.36 11.29 5.35
C MET A 106 -16.98 12.75 5.57
N SER A 107 -15.86 13.22 4.99
CA SER A 107 -15.45 14.62 5.09
C SER A 107 -16.47 15.58 4.49
N GLN A 108 -17.09 15.24 3.35
CA GLN A 108 -18.15 16.04 2.74
C GLN A 108 -19.40 16.09 3.63
N ASP A 109 -19.80 14.96 4.22
CA ASP A 109 -20.95 14.92 5.11
C ASP A 109 -20.69 15.71 6.40
N MET A 110 -19.48 15.63 6.97
CA MET A 110 -19.08 16.48 8.11
C MET A 110 -19.13 17.98 7.78
N LEU A 111 -18.72 18.38 6.58
CA LEU A 111 -18.81 19.76 6.11
C LEU A 111 -20.26 20.23 5.92
N LYS A 112 -21.17 19.34 5.52
CA LYS A 112 -22.60 19.66 5.43
C LYS A 112 -23.21 19.84 6.81
N VAL A 113 -22.90 18.96 7.76
CA VAL A 113 -23.32 19.09 9.16
C VAL A 113 -22.85 20.43 9.74
N SER A 114 -21.59 20.82 9.50
CA SER A 114 -21.07 22.09 10.02
C SER A 114 -21.74 23.33 9.42
N ARG A 115 -22.34 23.21 8.23
CA ARG A 115 -23.12 24.27 7.56
C ARG A 115 -24.62 24.21 7.87
N GLY A 116 -25.06 23.24 8.67
CA GLY A 116 -26.49 23.01 8.95
C GLY A 116 -27.28 22.53 7.74
N GLU A 117 -26.61 21.95 6.73
CA GLU A 117 -27.23 21.34 5.57
C GLU A 117 -27.79 19.95 5.92
N PRO A 118 -28.86 19.49 5.25
CA PRO A 118 -29.44 18.17 5.51
C PRO A 118 -28.47 17.06 5.10
N VAL A 119 -28.25 16.10 6.01
CA VAL A 119 -27.40 14.92 5.77
C VAL A 119 -28.23 13.67 6.03
N ARG A 120 -28.12 12.67 5.16
CA ARG A 120 -28.83 11.40 5.34
C ARG A 120 -28.02 10.48 6.27
N PRO A 121 -28.61 10.02 7.39
CA PRO A 121 -27.97 9.01 8.24
C PRO A 121 -28.15 7.64 7.59
N PHE A 122 -27.23 7.23 6.71
CA PHE A 122 -27.06 5.84 6.28
C PHE A 122 -25.73 5.72 5.54
N PHE A 123 -24.63 5.80 6.29
CA PHE A 123 -23.30 5.61 5.69
C PHE A 123 -23.01 4.12 5.49
N GLN A 124 -23.63 3.49 4.48
CA GLN A 124 -23.28 2.13 4.09
C GLN A 124 -21.94 2.13 3.36
N LEU A 125 -20.91 1.62 4.03
CA LEU A 125 -19.69 1.14 3.39
C LEU A 125 -19.88 -0.30 2.95
N ARG A 126 -19.18 -0.72 1.89
CA ARG A 126 -19.11 -2.13 1.54
C ARG A 126 -18.47 -2.86 2.72
N GLY A 127 -19.13 -3.89 3.25
CA GLY A 127 -18.86 -4.52 4.55
C GLY A 127 -17.51 -5.22 4.75
N SER A 128 -16.51 -4.96 3.91
CA SER A 128 -15.14 -5.42 4.09
C SER A 128 -14.13 -4.30 4.29
N ASP A 129 -14.53 -3.02 4.25
CA ASP A 129 -13.61 -1.89 4.42
C ASP A 129 -13.14 -1.73 5.86
N GLU A 130 -11.86 -1.48 6.06
CA GLU A 130 -11.26 -1.26 7.39
C GLU A 130 -11.86 -0.04 8.12
N LEU A 131 -12.46 0.89 7.37
CA LEU A 131 -13.15 2.07 7.91
C LEU A 131 -14.58 1.80 8.39
N THR A 132 -15.07 0.56 8.33
CA THR A 132 -16.44 0.21 8.73
C THR A 132 -16.74 0.62 10.17
N GLY A 133 -15.78 0.45 11.09
CA GLY A 133 -15.93 0.90 12.48
C GLY A 133 -16.10 2.42 12.62
N VAL A 134 -15.29 3.20 11.89
CA VAL A 134 -15.36 4.67 11.88
C VAL A 134 -16.68 5.14 11.25
N ALA A 135 -17.11 4.49 10.17
CA ALA A 135 -18.40 4.76 9.55
C ALA A 135 -19.58 4.49 10.48
N HIS A 136 -19.57 3.39 11.22
CA HIS A 136 -20.60 3.09 12.22
C HIS A 136 -20.62 4.13 13.36
N ALA A 137 -19.46 4.52 13.86
CA ALA A 137 -19.37 5.57 14.87
C ALA A 137 -19.92 6.91 14.36
N PHE A 138 -19.60 7.27 13.12
CA PHE A 138 -20.11 8.48 12.47
C PHE A 138 -21.63 8.43 12.23
N ASP A 139 -22.15 7.29 11.77
CA ASP A 139 -23.60 7.10 11.58
C ASP A 139 -24.35 7.19 12.91
N THR A 140 -23.76 6.66 14.00
CA THR A 140 -24.32 6.78 15.35
C THR A 140 -24.34 8.23 15.83
N LEU A 141 -23.28 9.00 15.56
CA LEU A 141 -23.24 10.44 15.86
C LEU A 141 -24.34 11.20 15.09
N LEU A 142 -24.51 10.91 13.79
CA LEU A 142 -25.56 11.55 12.99
C LEU A 142 -26.96 11.23 13.52
N LYS A 143 -27.22 9.98 13.93
CA LYS A 143 -28.50 9.60 14.56
C LYS A 143 -28.75 10.37 15.85
N PHE A 144 -27.75 10.45 16.73
CA PHE A 144 -27.85 11.22 17.97
C PHE A 144 -28.16 12.71 17.71
N LEU A 145 -27.49 13.32 16.73
CA LEU A 145 -27.75 14.71 16.36
C LEU A 145 -29.14 14.91 15.74
N ALA A 146 -29.63 13.94 14.97
CA ALA A 146 -30.98 13.95 14.41
C ALA A 146 -32.05 13.84 15.52
N GLU A 147 -31.87 12.93 16.47
CA GLU A 147 -32.77 12.77 17.64
C GLU A 147 -32.86 14.03 18.50
N LYS A 148 -31.76 14.78 18.61
CA LYS A 148 -31.71 16.05 19.32
C LYS A 148 -32.31 17.23 18.53
N GLY A 149 -32.80 17.00 17.30
CA GLY A 149 -33.32 18.05 16.42
C GLY A 149 -32.25 19.04 15.94
N LEU A 150 -30.96 18.70 16.09
CA LEU A 150 -29.83 19.53 15.68
C LEU A 150 -29.48 19.35 14.20
N LEU A 151 -29.99 18.30 13.56
CA LEU A 151 -29.95 18.14 12.11
C LEU A 151 -31.28 18.56 11.51
N LYS A 152 -31.23 19.39 10.46
CA LYS A 152 -32.39 19.60 9.60
C LYS A 152 -32.72 18.28 8.92
N GLY A 153 -33.96 17.81 9.12
CA GLY A 153 -34.51 16.67 8.40
C GLY A 153 -34.44 16.88 6.88
N PRO A 154 -34.44 15.79 6.09
CA PRO A 154 -34.49 15.88 4.64
C PRO A 154 -35.74 16.62 4.15
#